data_AF-A0A8T4FN64-F1
#
_entry.id   AF-A0A8T4FN64-F1
#
_cell.length_a   1.000
_cell.length_b   1.000
_cell.length_c   1.000
_cell.angle_alpha   90.00
_cell.angle_beta   90.00
_cell.angle_gamma   90.00
#
_symmetry.space_group_name_H-M   'P 1'
#
loop_
_entity.id
_entity.type
_entity.pdbx_description
1 polymer ?
#
loop_
_entity_poly.entity_id
_entity_poly.type
_entity_poly.pdbx_seq_one_letter_code
_entity_poly.pdbx_strand_id
1 'polypeptide(L)'
;MTETYFNGPLTICSGSQYRIRLEGKLRKLLGEDVLIGPLDVPIRKCVENGSIDASTGETLIRISKFCDTAYTLPEHEPPSQETIKSWSDVIESLRSRSRFLRHSDPAAVSASW
;
A
#
# COMPACT_ATOMS: atom_id res chain seq x y z
N MET A 1 -13.48 -12.93 32.51
CA MET A 1 -14.26 -11.76 32.10
C MET A 1 -14.34 -11.81 30.60
N THR A 2 -15.53 -12.11 30.08
CA THR A 2 -15.78 -12.45 28.68
C THR A 2 -16.61 -11.31 28.12
N GLU A 3 -16.01 -10.42 27.34
CA GLU A 3 -16.77 -9.55 26.42
C GLU A 3 -16.06 -9.50 25.08
N THR A 4 -16.66 -10.29 24.20
CA THR A 4 -16.36 -10.58 22.81
C THR A 4 -16.64 -9.34 21.97
N TYR A 5 -15.61 -8.68 21.45
CA TYR A 5 -15.76 -7.63 20.45
C TYR A 5 -14.68 -7.77 19.40
N PHE A 6 -14.83 -8.68 18.43
CA PHE A 6 -13.80 -8.76 17.37
C PHE A 6 -14.30 -8.73 15.93
N ASN A 7 -15.57 -8.38 15.74
CA ASN A 7 -16.04 -7.65 14.55
C ASN A 7 -16.58 -6.27 14.95
N GLY A 8 -15.84 -5.54 15.79
CA GLY A 8 -16.16 -4.14 16.03
C GLY A 8 -16.06 -3.36 14.70
N PRO A 9 -16.84 -2.27 14.51
CA PRO A 9 -16.66 -1.33 13.41
C PRO A 9 -15.19 -0.98 13.17
N LEU A 10 -14.38 -0.97 14.23
CA LEU A 10 -12.93 -0.74 14.21
C LEU A 10 -12.13 -1.73 13.33
N THR A 11 -12.40 -3.04 13.33
CA THR A 11 -11.65 -4.03 12.53
C THR A 11 -11.98 -3.89 11.03
N ILE A 12 -13.27 -3.70 10.73
CA ILE A 12 -13.77 -3.49 9.37
C ILE A 12 -13.30 -2.12 8.83
N CYS A 13 -13.35 -1.08 9.66
CA CYS A 13 -12.81 0.24 9.35
C CYS A 13 -11.30 0.20 9.15
N SER A 14 -10.55 -0.59 9.91
CA SER A 14 -9.09 -0.68 9.72
C SER A 14 -8.72 -1.46 8.45
N GLY A 15 -9.40 -2.56 8.12
CA GLY A 15 -9.21 -3.28 6.85
C GLY A 15 -9.51 -2.42 5.61
N SER A 16 -10.64 -1.70 5.59
CA SER A 16 -10.95 -0.74 4.51
C SER A 16 -9.93 0.40 4.43
N GLN A 17 -9.53 0.97 5.57
CA GLN A 17 -8.54 2.04 5.61
C GLN A 17 -7.18 1.59 5.07
N TYR A 18 -6.72 0.39 5.44
CA TYR A 18 -5.47 -0.17 4.91
C TYR A 18 -5.57 -0.40 3.41
N ARG A 19 -6.68 -0.96 2.93
CA ARG A 19 -6.89 -1.16 1.49
C ARG A 19 -6.81 0.15 0.72
N ILE A 20 -7.56 1.18 1.14
CA ILE A 20 -7.58 2.50 0.49
C ILE A 20 -6.19 3.13 0.47
N ARG A 21 -5.48 3.11 1.61
CA ARG A 21 -4.12 3.67 1.71
C ARG A 21 -3.14 2.92 0.82
N LEU A 22 -3.13 1.59 0.89
CA LEU A 22 -2.22 0.76 0.11
C LEU A 22 -2.48 0.91 -1.39
N GLU A 23 -3.74 0.86 -1.82
CA GLU A 23 -4.12 1.08 -3.21
C GLU A 23 -3.67 2.46 -3.71
N GLY A 24 -3.89 3.52 -2.92
CA GLY A 24 -3.46 4.87 -3.26
C GLY A 24 -1.93 5.01 -3.41
N LYS A 25 -1.14 4.23 -2.64
CA LYS A 25 0.32 4.21 -2.77
C LYS A 25 0.76 3.41 -4.01
N LEU A 26 0.18 2.23 -4.22
CA LEU A 26 0.49 1.36 -5.36
C LEU A 26 0.17 2.03 -6.70
N ARG A 27 -0.97 2.73 -6.79
CA ARG A 27 -1.33 3.53 -7.97
C ARG A 27 -0.26 4.55 -8.33
N LYS A 28 0.26 5.27 -7.33
CA LYS A 28 1.34 6.25 -7.54
C LYS A 28 2.66 5.61 -7.94
N LEU A 29 2.98 4.43 -7.40
CA LEU A 29 4.20 3.70 -7.74
C LEU A 29 4.15 3.13 -9.17
N LEU A 30 2.99 2.63 -9.60
CA LEU A 30 2.79 2.05 -10.92
C LEU A 30 2.44 3.09 -11.99
N GLY A 31 1.96 4.27 -11.59
CA GLY A 31 1.40 5.26 -12.52
C GLY A 31 0.06 4.83 -13.09
N GLU A 32 -0.70 4.01 -12.37
CA GLU A 32 -2.03 3.52 -12.77
C GLU A 32 -3.12 4.35 -12.06
N ASP A 33 -4.16 4.77 -12.80
CA ASP A 33 -5.25 5.57 -12.23
C ASP A 33 -6.20 4.74 -11.35
N VAL A 34 -6.36 3.46 -11.69
CA VAL A 34 -7.25 2.50 -11.03
C VAL A 34 -6.56 1.14 -10.95
N LEU A 35 -6.65 0.48 -9.79
CA LEU A 35 -6.25 -0.92 -9.61
C LEU A 35 -7.51 -1.77 -9.51
N ILE A 36 -7.60 -2.83 -10.32
CA ILE A 36 -8.76 -3.73 -10.34
C ILE A 36 -8.36 -5.06 -9.71
N GLY A 37 -9.19 -5.54 -8.79
CA GLY A 37 -9.01 -6.85 -8.15
C GLY A 37 -8.16 -6.82 -6.88
N PRO A 38 -7.58 -7.97 -6.50
CA PRO A 38 -6.72 -8.08 -5.34
C PRO A 38 -5.40 -7.30 -5.53
N LEU A 39 -4.82 -6.79 -4.43
CA LEU A 39 -3.63 -5.92 -4.51
C LEU A 39 -2.31 -6.69 -4.62
N ASP A 40 -2.34 -8.01 -4.56
CA ASP A 40 -1.17 -8.89 -4.69
C ASP A 40 -0.48 -8.76 -6.06
N VAL A 41 -1.25 -8.68 -7.15
CA VAL A 41 -0.71 -8.45 -8.50
C VAL A 41 0.04 -7.12 -8.61
N PRO A 42 -0.54 -5.95 -8.26
CA PRO A 42 0.19 -4.68 -8.32
C PRO A 42 1.37 -4.62 -7.35
N ILE A 43 1.31 -5.29 -6.19
CA ILE A 43 2.47 -5.41 -5.30
C ILE A 43 3.63 -6.16 -5.98
N ARG A 44 3.34 -7.31 -6.62
CA ARG A 44 4.36 -8.08 -7.36
C ARG A 44 5.00 -7.25 -8.47
N LYS A 45 4.20 -6.52 -9.25
CA LYS A 45 4.72 -5.58 -10.28
C LYS A 45 5.69 -4.55 -9.67
N CYS A 46 5.36 -3.98 -8.51
CA CYS A 46 6.22 -3.04 -7.80
C CYS A 46 7.53 -3.67 -7.29
N VAL A 47 7.52 -4.96 -6.97
CA VAL A 47 8.74 -5.70 -6.59
C VAL A 47 9.59 -5.98 -7.84
N GLU A 48 8.96 -6.47 -8.91
CA GLU A 48 9.62 -6.78 -10.18
C GLU A 48 10.27 -5.55 -10.82
N ASN A 49 9.65 -4.38 -10.72
CA ASN A 49 10.20 -3.12 -11.24
C ASN A 49 11.18 -2.41 -10.28
N GLY A 50 11.46 -3.01 -9.11
CA GLY A 50 12.39 -2.47 -8.11
C GLY A 50 11.90 -1.22 -7.37
N SER A 51 10.61 -0.92 -7.39
CA SER A 51 10.02 0.17 -6.59
C SER A 51 9.84 -0.20 -5.12
N ILE A 52 9.76 -1.50 -4.83
CA ILE A 52 9.63 -2.07 -3.49
C ILE A 52 10.61 -3.25 -3.38
N ASP A 53 11.29 -3.40 -2.25
CA ASP A 53 12.13 -4.59 -2.02
C ASP A 53 11.26 -5.84 -1.73
N ALA A 54 11.85 -7.03 -1.93
CA ALA A 54 11.11 -8.28 -1.78
C ALA A 54 10.49 -8.47 -0.38
N SER A 55 11.21 -8.07 0.68
CA SER A 55 10.75 -8.27 2.06
C SER A 55 9.57 -7.37 2.42
N THR A 56 9.60 -6.12 1.96
CA THR A 56 8.45 -5.21 2.04
C THR A 56 7.29 -5.74 1.21
N GLY A 57 7.55 -6.25 0.00
CA GLY A 57 6.53 -6.86 -0.87
C GLY A 57 5.78 -8.01 -0.20
N GLU A 58 6.48 -8.93 0.47
CA GLU A 58 5.86 -10.02 1.22
C GLU A 58 4.94 -9.51 2.34
N THR A 59 5.37 -8.48 3.06
CA THR A 59 4.59 -7.87 4.14
C THR A 59 3.32 -7.22 3.59
N LEU A 60 3.42 -6.49 2.47
CA LEU A 60 2.27 -5.88 1.80
C LEU A 60 1.27 -6.93 1.28
N ILE A 61 1.75 -8.09 0.80
CA ILE A 61 0.86 -9.18 0.38
C ILE A 61 0.08 -9.74 1.58
N ARG A 62 0.71 -9.85 2.76
CA ARG A 62 -0.01 -10.26 3.99
C ARG A 62 -1.08 -9.25 4.37
N ILE A 63 -0.77 -7.96 4.27
CA ILE A 63 -1.74 -6.88 4.50
C ILE A 63 -2.90 -6.96 3.50
N SER A 64 -2.61 -7.14 2.19
CA SER A 64 -3.66 -7.28 1.17
C SER A 64 -4.59 -8.43 1.50
N LYS A 65 -4.04 -9.61 1.84
CA LYS A 65 -4.83 -10.78 2.22
C LYS A 65 -5.70 -10.50 3.44
N PHE A 66 -5.15 -9.85 4.47
CA PHE A 66 -5.94 -9.42 5.63
C PHE A 66 -7.09 -8.50 5.21
N CYS A 67 -6.85 -7.53 4.32
CA CYS A 67 -7.89 -6.63 3.83
C CYS A 67 -8.99 -7.37 3.05
N ASP A 68 -8.66 -8.47 2.36
CA ASP A 68 -9.61 -9.30 1.63
C ASP A 68 -10.38 -10.25 2.58
N THR A 69 -9.73 -10.78 3.62
CA THR A 69 -10.31 -11.77 4.54
C THR A 69 -11.03 -11.16 5.74
N ALA A 70 -10.71 -9.93 6.14
CA ALA A 70 -11.35 -9.23 7.25
C ALA A 70 -12.88 -9.08 7.07
N TYR A 71 -13.38 -9.17 5.84
CA TYR A 71 -14.81 -9.11 5.53
C TYR A 71 -15.50 -10.48 5.48
N THR A 72 -14.74 -11.57 5.40
CA THR A 72 -15.27 -12.90 5.05
C THR A 72 -15.15 -13.93 6.18
N LEU A 73 -14.25 -13.72 7.15
CA LEU A 73 -13.99 -14.68 8.22
C LEU A 73 -14.20 -14.05 9.60
N PRO A 74 -15.40 -14.16 10.20
CA PRO A 74 -15.72 -13.58 11.49
C PRO A 74 -14.98 -14.23 12.68
N GLU A 75 -14.33 -15.39 12.46
CA GLU A 75 -13.58 -16.14 13.47
C GLU A 75 -12.08 -15.86 13.47
N HIS A 76 -11.59 -15.02 12.54
CA HIS A 76 -10.17 -14.69 12.51
C HIS A 76 -9.84 -13.73 13.65
N GLU A 77 -8.89 -14.14 14.50
CA GLU A 77 -8.36 -13.27 15.55
C GLU A 77 -7.79 -12.00 14.89
N PRO A 78 -8.15 -10.80 15.38
CA PRO A 78 -7.63 -9.56 14.83
C PRO A 78 -6.10 -9.50 14.97
N PRO A 79 -5.42 -8.73 14.12
CA PRO A 79 -4.01 -8.45 14.32
C PRO A 79 -3.79 -7.73 15.65
N SER A 80 -2.69 -8.04 16.33
CA SER A 80 -2.28 -7.35 17.55
C SER A 80 -2.06 -5.85 17.28
N GLN A 81 -2.16 -5.02 18.32
CA GLN A 81 -1.91 -3.58 18.20
C GLN A 81 -0.50 -3.26 17.65
N GLU A 82 0.50 -4.08 18.02
CA GLU A 82 1.86 -4.00 17.48
C GLU A 82 1.90 -4.28 15.98
N THR A 83 1.16 -5.31 15.52
CA THR A 83 1.04 -5.66 14.09
C THR A 83 0.38 -4.53 13.30
N ILE A 84 -0.70 -3.95 13.84
CA ILE A 84 -1.42 -2.80 13.26
C ILE A 84 -0.47 -1.60 13.08
N LYS A 85 0.33 -1.30 14.11
CA LYS A 85 1.31 -0.21 14.04
C LYS A 85 2.39 -0.48 12.99
N SER A 86 2.97 -1.68 13.02
CA SER A 86 3.98 -2.11 12.04
C SER A 86 3.46 -2.01 10.60
N TRP A 87 2.24 -2.46 10.32
CA TRP A 87 1.64 -2.36 8.99
C TRP A 87 1.42 -0.92 8.53
N SER A 88 1.00 -0.06 9.47
CA SER A 88 0.84 1.37 9.18
C SER A 88 2.17 2.01 8.79
N ASP A 89 3.24 1.71 9.54
CA ASP A 89 4.59 2.21 9.26
C ASP A 89 5.11 1.71 7.90
N VAL A 90 4.89 0.43 7.57
CA VAL A 90 5.28 -0.16 6.28
C VAL A 90 4.55 0.53 5.13
N ILE A 91 3.23 0.72 5.20
CA ILE A 91 2.47 1.42 4.13
C ILE A 91 2.92 2.87 3.98
N GLU A 92 3.20 3.57 5.09
CA GLU A 92 3.65 4.97 5.02
C GLU A 92 5.07 5.12 4.50
N SER A 93 5.93 4.12 4.73
CA SER A 93 7.28 4.07 4.19
C SER A 93 7.33 4.00 2.67
N LEU A 94 6.23 3.58 2.01
CA LEU A 94 6.08 3.62 0.56
C LEU A 94 6.08 5.08 0.10
N ARG A 95 7.26 5.60 -0.17
CA ARG A 95 7.42 6.91 -0.78
C ARG A 95 7.15 6.76 -2.27
N SER A 96 6.06 7.37 -2.73
CA SER A 96 5.94 7.69 -4.15
C SER A 96 7.18 8.47 -4.53
N ARG A 97 7.94 8.01 -5.54
CA ARG A 97 8.95 8.85 -6.19
C ARG A 97 8.22 10.08 -6.69
N SER A 98 8.23 11.15 -5.90
CA SER A 98 7.79 12.45 -6.37
C SER A 98 8.75 12.74 -7.51
N ARG A 99 8.24 12.66 -8.75
CA ARG A 99 8.96 13.13 -9.93
C ARG A 99 9.21 14.62 -9.70
N PHE A 100 10.32 14.94 -9.06
CA PHE A 100 11.10 16.08 -9.49
C PHE A 100 11.68 15.71 -10.86
N LEU A 101 10.81 15.63 -11.87
CA LEU A 101 11.21 15.98 -13.23
C LEU A 101 11.40 17.49 -13.22
N ARG A 102 12.49 17.97 -12.58
CA ARG A 102 13.09 19.21 -13.07
C ARG A 102 13.58 18.84 -14.46
N HIS A 103 12.93 19.43 -15.46
CA HIS A 103 13.46 19.46 -16.81
C HIS A 103 14.88 20.00 -16.72
N SER A 104 15.86 19.11 -16.79
CA SER A 104 17.18 19.48 -17.28
C SER A 104 17.00 19.63 -18.78
N ASP A 105 16.69 20.84 -19.22
CA ASP A 105 16.70 21.21 -20.63
C ASP A 105 18.06 21.90 -20.89
N PRO A 106 19.08 21.20 -21.40
CA PRO A 106 20.37 21.80 -21.73
C PRO A 106 20.37 22.57 -23.06
N ALA A 107 19.20 22.87 -23.65
CA ALA A 107 19.11 23.43 -25.00
C ALA A 107 18.95 24.97 -25.09
N ALA A 108 19.08 25.73 -24.00
CA ALA A 108 19.00 27.19 -24.03
C ALA A 108 20.37 27.89 -24.17
N VAL A 109 21.35 27.25 -24.81
CA VAL A 109 22.54 27.93 -25.33
C VAL A 109 22.40 28.01 -26.85
N SER A 110 22.49 29.23 -27.38
CA SER A 110 22.73 29.56 -28.79
C SER A 110 21.52 29.88 -29.68
N ALA A 111 20.91 31.04 -29.44
CA ALA A 111 20.32 31.97 -30.42
C ALA A 111 19.77 33.15 -29.59
N SER A 112 20.35 34.34 -29.61
CA SER A 112 20.43 35.23 -30.77
C SER A 112 21.58 36.22 -30.61
N TRP A 113 22.05 36.69 -31.75
CA TRP A 113 23.07 37.72 -31.94
C TRP A 113 22.67 39.08 -31.36
#